data_AF-A0A8T0S161-F1
#
_entry.id   AF-A0A8T0S161-F1
#
_cell.length_a   1.000
_cell.length_b   1.000
_cell.length_c   1.000
_cell.angle_alpha   90.00
_cell.angle_beta   90.00
_cell.angle_gamma   90.00
#
_symmetry.space_group_name_H-M   'P 1'
#
loop_
_entity.id
_entity.type
_entity.pdbx_description
1 polymer ?
#
loop_
_entity_poly.entity_id
_entity_poly.type
_entity_poly.pdbx_seq_one_letter_code
_entity_poly.pdbx_strand_id
1 'polypeptide(L)' 'MGGGMEVHKNRWIEEWNAGRENLEFNFRWTRRSLAVVGLFGLAVPILVYKGIVREFHMQDEDAGRPLRKFL' A
#
# COMPACT_ATOMS: atom_id res chain seq x y z
N MET A 1 -19.15 28.28 8.76
CA MET A 1 -19.36 26.91 8.24
C MET A 1 -20.86 26.67 8.22
N GLY A 2 -21.46 26.40 7.05
CA GLY A 2 -22.91 26.37 6.87
C GLY A 2 -23.57 25.29 7.74
N GLY A 3 -24.22 25.71 8.82
CA GLY A 3 -25.08 24.86 9.66
C GLY A 3 -26.41 24.68 8.96
N GLY A 4 -26.69 23.45 8.49
CA GLY A 4 -27.92 23.18 7.76
C GLY A 4 -28.10 21.75 7.25
N MET A 5 -27.11 20.87 7.39
CA MET A 5 -27.29 19.43 7.18
C MET A 5 -27.21 18.72 8.53
N GLU A 6 -28.33 18.68 9.26
CA GLU A 6 -28.48 17.84 10.44
C GLU A 6 -28.57 16.38 9.99
N VAL A 7 -27.41 15.78 9.70
CA VAL A 7 -27.32 14.33 9.53
C VAL A 7 -27.56 13.70 10.89
N HIS A 8 -28.46 12.70 10.95
CA HIS A 8 -28.67 11.92 12.17
C HIS A 8 -27.38 11.17 12.53
N LYS A 9 -26.60 11.76 13.45
CA LYS A 9 -25.34 11.18 13.92
C LYS A 9 -25.61 9.88 14.66
N ASN A 10 -24.96 8.81 14.20
CA ASN A 10 -24.96 7.55 14.92
C ASN A 10 -23.63 7.41 15.66
N ARG A 11 -23.70 7.44 16.99
CA ARG A 11 -22.52 7.36 17.87
C ARG A 11 -21.58 6.22 17.51
N TRP A 12 -22.11 5.04 17.18
CA TRP A 12 -21.29 3.87 16.85
C TRP A 12 -20.52 4.03 15.53
N ILE A 13 -21.13 4.71 14.55
CA ILE A 13 -20.51 5.00 13.26
C ILE A 13 -19.41 6.05 13.43
N GLU A 14 -19.70 7.11 14.18
CA GLU A 14 -18.74 8.19 14.44
C GLU A 14 -17.53 7.67 15.23
N GLU A 15 -17.74 6.89 16.30
CA GLU A 15 -16.65 6.30 17.08
C GLU A 15 -15.82 5.31 16.25
N TRP A 16 -16.45 4.48 15.42
CA TRP A 16 -15.74 3.57 14.52
C TRP A 16 -14.92 4.31 13.47
N ASN A 17 -15.48 5.35 12.84
CA ASN A 17 -14.76 6.15 11.86
C ASN A 17 -13.58 6.88 12.51
N ALA A 18 -13.81 7.52 13.66
CA ALA A 18 -12.75 8.17 14.44
C ALA A 18 -11.63 7.18 14.79
N GLY A 19 -11.97 5.94 15.18
CA GLY A 19 -10.97 4.90 15.46
C GLY A 19 -10.12 4.51 14.25
N ARG A 20 -10.68 4.55 13.04
CA ARG A 20 -9.95 4.25 11.79
C ARG A 20 -9.04 5.39 11.36
N GLU A 21 -9.52 6.62 11.48
CA GLU A 21 -8.74 7.81 11.14
C GLU A 21 -7.53 7.99 12.07
N ASN A 22 -7.62 7.46 13.30
CA ASN A 22 -6.63 7.61 14.37
C ASN A 22 -5.93 6.28 14.73
N LEU A 23 -5.83 5.36 13.76
CA LEU A 23 -5.23 4.03 13.95
C LEU A 23 -3.77 4.10 14.43
N GLU A 24 -3.04 5.15 14.04
CA GLU A 24 -1.65 5.39 14.37
C GLU A 24 -1.39 5.52 15.87
N PHE A 25 -2.33 6.09 16.65
CA PHE A 25 -2.16 6.20 18.11
C PHE A 25 -2.26 4.84 18.81
N ASN A 26 -2.92 3.87 18.18
CA ASN A 26 -3.11 2.53 18.72
C ASN A 26 -2.16 1.50 18.10
N PHE A 27 -1.38 1.89 17.10
CA PHE A 27 -0.45 0.98 16.42
C PHE A 27 0.70 0.55 17.34
N ARG A 28 1.07 -0.72 17.26
CA ARG A 28 2.19 -1.30 18.03
C ARG A 28 3.10 -2.13 17.14
N TRP A 29 4.40 -1.95 17.33
CA TRP A 29 5.40 -2.83 16.75
C TRP A 29 5.38 -4.18 17.47
N THR A 30 4.99 -5.19 16.73
CA THR A 30 4.93 -6.59 17.15
C THR A 30 5.61 -7.41 16.07
N ARG A 31 5.96 -8.67 16.38
CA ARG A 31 6.52 -9.58 15.37
C ARG A 31 5.60 -9.71 14.16
N ARG A 32 4.27 -9.72 14.39
CA ARG A 32 3.27 -9.79 13.32
C ARG A 32 3.25 -8.52 12.48
N SER A 33 3.19 -7.34 13.10
CA SER A 33 3.15 -6.07 12.33
C SER A 33 4.45 -5.83 11.57
N LEU A 34 5.61 -6.17 12.16
CA LEU A 34 6.89 -6.14 11.46
C LEU A 34 6.92 -7.08 10.24
N ALA A 35 6.40 -8.31 10.38
CA ALA A 35 6.32 -9.24 9.27
C ALA A 35 5.42 -8.73 8.13
N VAL A 36 4.27 -8.15 8.47
CA VAL A 36 3.34 -7.56 7.48
C VAL A 36 3.99 -6.37 6.75
N VAL A 37 4.62 -5.46 7.49
CA VAL A 37 5.33 -4.31 6.91
C VAL A 37 6.50 -4.75 6.04
N GLY A 38 7.30 -5.74 6.48
CA GLY A 38 8.40 -6.27 5.67
C GLY A 38 7.92 -6.95 4.38
N LEU A 39 6.85 -7.75 4.46
CA LEU A 39 6.31 -8.44 3.30
C LEU A 39 5.69 -7.47 2.29
N PHE A 40 4.75 -6.64 2.73
CA PHE A 40 3.99 -5.78 1.82
C PHE A 40 4.65 -4.43 1.54
N GLY A 41 5.44 -3.91 2.47
CA GLY A 41 6.16 -2.65 2.30
C GLY A 41 7.48 -2.79 1.55
N LEU A 42 8.14 -3.96 1.59
CA LEU A 42 9.43 -4.18 0.93
C LEU A 42 9.41 -5.34 -0.06
N ALA A 43 9.10 -6.56 0.39
CA ALA A 43 9.30 -7.75 -0.43
C ALA A 43 8.41 -7.73 -1.69
N VAL A 44 7.11 -7.47 -1.53
CA VAL A 44 6.16 -7.45 -2.66
C VAL A 44 6.55 -6.38 -3.71
N PRO A 45 6.76 -5.09 -3.37
CA PRO A 45 7.17 -4.09 -4.35
C PRO A 45 8.47 -4.44 -5.08
N ILE A 46 9.47 -4.95 -4.36
CA ILE A 46 10.76 -5.33 -4.96
C ILE A 46 10.59 -6.50 -5.93
N LEU A 47 9.83 -7.52 -5.55
CA LEU A 47 9.60 -8.69 -6.39
C LEU A 47 8.78 -8.34 -7.62
N VAL A 48 7.75 -7.50 -7.48
CA VAL A 48 6.96 -6.99 -8.60
C VAL A 48 7.85 -6.22 -9.57
N TYR A 49 8.67 -5.29 -9.07
CA TYR A 49 9.61 -4.54 -9.91
C TYR A 49 10.56 -5.46 -10.67
N LYS A 50 11.23 -6.39 -9.96
CA LYS A 50 12.16 -7.34 -10.59
C LYS A 50 11.47 -8.25 -11.60
N GLY A 51 10.24 -8.69 -11.31
CA GLY A 51 9.45 -9.51 -12.24
C GLY A 51 9.14 -8.76 -13.52
N ILE A 52 8.69 -7.51 -13.42
CA ILE A 52 8.38 -6.66 -14.56
C ILE A 52 9.64 -6.37 -15.39
N VAL A 53 10.75 -5.96 -14.74
CA VAL A 53 12.01 -5.69 -15.43
C VAL A 53 12.49 -6.92 -16.19
N ARG A 54 12.44 -8.10 -15.56
CA ARG A 54 12.81 -9.35 -16.21
C ARG A 54 11.94 -9.65 -17.43
N GLU A 55 10.64 -9.46 -17.32
CA GLU A 55 9.70 -9.66 -18.43
C GLU A 55 10.04 -8.75 -19.63
N PHE A 56 10.31 -7.47 -19.37
CA PHE A 56 10.72 -6.55 -20.43
C PHE A 56 12.08 -6.90 -21.03
N HIS A 57 13.03 -7.36 -20.23
CA HIS A 57 14.33 -7.82 -20.73
C HIS A 57 14.19 -9.04 -21.63
N MET A 58 13.36 -10.02 -21.26
CA MET A 58 13.07 -11.18 -22.11
C MET A 58 12.46 -10.75 -23.46
N GLN A 59 11.57 -9.76 -23.46
CA GLN A 59 11.00 -9.21 -24.70
C GLN A 59 12.03 -8.43 -25.54
N ASP A 60 12.94 -7.68 -24.91
CA ASP A 60 14.02 -7.00 -25.63
C ASP A 60 15.00 -8.01 -26.25
N GLU A 61 15.34 -9.09 -25.53
CA GLU A 61 16.19 -10.19 -26.03
C GLU A 61 15.55 -10.88 -27.24
N ASP A 62 14.27 -11.27 -27.15
CA ASP A 62 13.51 -11.87 -28.24
C ASP A 62 13.41 -10.94 -29.46
N ALA A 63 13.39 -9.62 -29.23
CA ALA A 63 13.38 -8.61 -30.29
C ALA A 63 14.78 -8.22 -30.80
N GLY A 64 15.86 -8.81 -30.28
CA GLY A 64 17.24 -8.48 -30.64
C GLY A 64 17.67 -7.07 -30.25
N ARG A 65 17.03 -6.47 -29.24
CA ARG A 65 17.27 -5.11 -28.74
C ARG A 65 18.18 -5.15 -27.50
N PRO A 66 18.97 -4.09 -27.26
CA PRO A 66 19.74 -4.00 -26.02
C PRO A 66 18.81 -3.86 -24.81
N LEU A 67 19.21 -4.46 -23.69
CA LEU A 67 18.46 -4.40 -22.43
C LEU A 67 18.27 -2.95 -21.96
N ARG A 68 17.03 -2.58 -21.68
CA ARG A 68 16.70 -1.25 -21.15
C ARG A 68 17.10 -1.13 -19.68
N LYS A 69 17.66 0.02 -19.31
CA LYS A 69 17.89 0.37 -17.90
C LYS A 69 16.60 0.93 -17.30
N PHE A 70 16.02 0.20 -16.38
CA PHE A 70 14.94 0.68 -15.52
C PHE A 70 15.54 1.30 -14.24
N LEU A 71 14.69 1.87 -13.37
CA LEU A 71 15.04 2.52 -12.08
C LEU A 71 16.21 1.85 -11.33
#